data_AF-A0A3B9WM92-F1
#
_entry.id   AF-A0A3B9WM92-F1
#
_cell.length_a   1.000
_cell.length_b   1.000
_cell.length_c   1.000
_cell.angle_alpha   90.00
_cell.angle_beta   90.00
_cell.angle_gamma   90.00
#
_symmetry.space_group_name_H-M   'P 1'
#
loop_
_entity.id
_entity.type
_entity.pdbx_description
1 polymer ?
#
loop_
_entity_poly.entity_id
_entity_poly.type
_entity_poly.pdbx_seq_one_letter_code
_entity_poly.pdbx_strand_id
1 'polypeptide(L)'
;MSQHHPDLAAEQAHIDRAYECLERSRTDAWRIRTLNEADTGGTFQARYERNAFDEQLVLRLTQLDLGDAALVFGRIDRFGEVEGEIESFHIGRLAVADEHREPVVVDWRAPVSEPFYRATGRESMGLARRRHFAVNGQKLLGIEDELFGEGHLGVGHDEGLGGGVASGVEQTATGLRGYSTLLTALARGRTGQLGDIVATIQ
;
A
#
# COMPACT_ATOMS: atom_id res chain seq x y z
N MET A 1 1.27 24.22 -11.74
CA MET A 1 1.78 23.58 -10.52
C MET A 1 0.95 22.32 -10.33
N SER A 2 1.52 21.14 -10.56
CA SER A 2 0.81 19.88 -10.36
C SER A 2 0.35 19.81 -8.91
N GLN A 3 -0.95 19.92 -8.67
CA GLN A 3 -1.50 19.78 -7.33
C GLN A 3 -1.05 18.43 -6.79
N HIS A 4 -0.20 18.45 -5.77
CA HIS A 4 0.22 17.24 -5.09
C HIS A 4 -1.00 16.68 -4.37
N HIS A 5 -1.12 15.35 -4.36
CA HIS A 5 -2.20 14.67 -3.67
C HIS A 5 -2.27 15.13 -2.20
N PRO A 6 -3.46 15.45 -1.64
CA PRO A 6 -3.57 16.01 -0.29
C PRO A 6 -2.90 15.10 0.77
N ASP A 7 -3.00 13.79 0.59
CA ASP A 7 -2.45 12.80 1.53
C ASP A 7 -0.94 12.54 1.37
N LEU A 8 -0.26 13.19 0.41
CA LEU A 8 1.14 12.87 0.09
C LEU A 8 2.07 12.97 1.31
N ALA A 9 1.90 14.01 2.13
CA ALA A 9 2.71 14.18 3.34
C ALA A 9 2.43 13.10 4.40
N ALA A 10 1.17 12.70 4.58
CA ALA A 10 0.79 11.67 5.53
C ALA A 10 1.32 10.29 5.11
N GLU A 11 1.22 9.96 3.82
CA GLU A 11 1.74 8.70 3.28
C GLU A 11 3.26 8.66 3.30
N GLN A 12 3.94 9.78 3.02
CA GLN A 12 5.40 9.87 3.17
C GLN A 12 5.81 9.59 4.62
N ALA A 13 5.13 10.18 5.60
CA ALA A 13 5.44 9.94 7.01
C ALA A 13 5.22 8.47 7.42
N HIS A 14 4.19 7.80 6.88
CA HIS A 14 3.98 6.37 7.11
C HIS A 14 5.09 5.52 6.48
N ILE A 15 5.50 5.84 5.26
CA ILE A 15 6.61 5.16 4.57
C ILE A 15 7.90 5.33 5.38
N ASP A 16 8.21 6.53 5.85
CA ASP A 16 9.39 6.78 6.68
C ASP A 16 9.36 5.94 7.97
N ARG A 17 8.21 5.90 8.68
CA ARG A 17 8.01 5.03 9.84
C ARG A 17 8.20 3.55 9.51
N ALA A 18 7.73 3.09 8.35
CA ALA A 18 7.89 1.70 7.92
C ALA A 18 9.37 1.34 7.70
N TYR A 19 10.16 2.24 7.10
CA TYR A 19 11.60 2.06 6.96
C TYR A 19 12.33 2.07 8.31
N GLU A 20 11.94 2.94 9.25
CA GLU A 20 12.48 2.92 10.61
C GLU A 20 12.21 1.58 11.33
N CYS A 21 11.01 1.02 11.18
CA CYS A 21 10.66 -0.27 11.76
C CYS A 21 11.44 -1.43 11.12
N LEU A 22 11.70 -1.36 9.80
CA LEU A 22 12.53 -2.33 9.09
C LEU A 22 13.98 -2.29 9.60
N GLU A 23 14.57 -1.10 9.71
CA GLU A 23 15.94 -0.92 10.21
C GLU A 23 16.08 -1.36 11.67
N ARG A 24 15.07 -1.11 12.50
CA ARG A 24 15.01 -1.63 13.87
C ARG A 24 15.01 -3.15 13.90
N SER A 25 14.16 -3.78 13.08
CA SER A 25 14.10 -5.24 12.96
C SER A 25 15.44 -5.85 12.53
N ARG A 26 16.14 -5.20 11.59
CA ARG A 26 17.49 -5.59 11.15
C ARG A 26 18.51 -5.44 12.28
N THR A 27 18.50 -4.30 12.98
CA THR A 27 19.39 -4.01 14.11
C THR A 27 19.22 -5.01 15.25
N ASP A 28 17.97 -5.36 15.57
CA ASP A 28 17.65 -6.33 16.62
C ASP A 28 18.12 -7.74 16.24
N ALA A 29 17.91 -8.16 15.00
CA ALA A 29 18.42 -9.43 14.49
C ALA A 29 19.96 -9.50 14.54
N TRP A 30 20.65 -8.43 14.15
CA TRP A 30 22.10 -8.32 14.27
C TRP A 30 22.58 -8.38 15.72
N ARG A 31 21.92 -7.67 16.64
CA ARG A 31 22.26 -7.68 18.07
C ARG A 31 22.18 -9.10 18.63
N ILE A 32 21.11 -9.83 18.34
CA ILE A 32 20.93 -11.21 18.79
C ILE A 32 22.05 -12.09 18.21
N ARG A 33 22.39 -11.92 16.93
CA ARG A 33 23.48 -12.66 16.28
C ARG A 33 24.83 -12.45 16.98
N THR A 34 25.20 -11.19 17.23
CA THR A 34 26.46 -10.84 17.91
C THR A 34 26.54 -11.43 19.32
N LEU A 35 25.43 -11.42 20.06
CA LEU A 35 25.38 -12.02 21.40
C LEU A 35 25.61 -13.54 21.36
N ASN A 36 25.07 -14.23 20.36
CA ASN A 36 25.27 -15.67 20.20
C ASN A 36 26.68 -16.06 19.74
N GLU A 37 27.34 -15.24 18.94
CA GLU A 37 28.74 -15.47 18.52
C GLU A 37 29.71 -15.42 19.72
N ALA A 38 29.44 -14.57 20.71
CA ALA A 38 30.29 -14.42 21.90
C ALA A 38 30.32 -15.67 22.81
N ASP A 39 29.34 -16.56 22.72
CA ASP A 39 29.25 -17.78 23.54
C ASP A 39 29.90 -18.98 22.82
N THR A 40 31.24 -19.01 22.80
CA THR A 40 32.03 -20.01 22.04
C THR A 40 32.29 -21.34 22.79
N GLY A 41 31.88 -21.45 24.06
CA GLY A 41 32.06 -22.65 24.90
C GLY A 41 30.91 -23.66 24.84
N GLY A 42 31.01 -24.75 25.62
CA GLY A 42 29.89 -25.67 25.87
C GLY A 42 30.03 -27.08 25.28
N THR A 43 28.98 -27.89 25.48
CA THR A 43 28.88 -29.27 25.00
C THR A 43 28.69 -29.33 23.47
N PHE A 44 28.86 -30.51 22.86
CA PHE A 44 28.57 -30.70 21.43
C PHE A 44 27.12 -30.28 21.07
N GLN A 45 26.16 -30.60 21.94
CA GLN A 45 24.75 -30.22 21.75
C GLN A 45 24.57 -28.71 21.72
N ALA A 46 25.18 -27.98 22.67
CA ALA A 46 25.09 -26.51 22.71
C ALA A 46 25.64 -25.86 21.43
N ARG A 47 26.73 -26.41 20.87
CA ARG A 47 27.32 -25.92 19.61
C ARG A 47 26.40 -26.17 18.41
N TYR A 48 25.70 -27.31 18.37
CA TYR A 48 24.74 -27.64 17.31
C TYR A 48 23.52 -26.72 17.36
N GLU A 49 22.91 -26.54 18.54
CA GLU A 49 21.76 -25.64 18.74
C GLU A 49 22.09 -24.21 18.34
N ARG A 50 23.28 -23.72 18.72
CA ARG A 50 23.77 -22.39 18.34
C ARG A 50 23.93 -22.23 16.82
N ASN A 51 24.51 -23.22 16.14
CA ASN A 51 24.67 -23.16 14.69
C ASN A 51 23.30 -23.13 13.98
N ALA A 52 22.36 -23.97 14.41
CA ALA A 52 21.00 -23.95 13.88
C ALA A 52 20.33 -22.58 14.11
N PHE A 53 20.55 -21.96 15.28
CA PHE A 53 20.03 -20.63 15.57
C PHE A 53 20.67 -19.54 14.71
N ASP A 54 22.00 -19.58 14.50
CA ASP A 54 22.69 -18.63 13.61
C ASP A 54 22.19 -18.76 12.17
N GLU A 55 21.99 -19.97 11.67
CA GLU A 55 21.40 -20.20 10.34
C GLU A 55 20.01 -19.55 10.20
N GLN A 56 19.15 -19.69 11.22
CA GLN A 56 17.83 -19.04 11.21
C GLN A 56 17.95 -17.50 11.22
N LEU A 57 18.89 -16.94 11.97
CA LEU A 57 19.14 -15.49 11.98
C LEU A 57 19.65 -14.98 10.63
N VAL A 58 20.58 -15.69 10.00
CA VAL A 58 21.09 -15.35 8.67
C VAL A 58 19.97 -15.39 7.64
N LEU A 59 19.11 -16.41 7.68
CA LEU A 59 17.93 -16.48 6.83
C LEU A 59 16.99 -15.29 7.07
N ARG A 60 16.74 -14.93 8.34
CA ARG A 60 15.91 -13.77 8.69
C ARG A 60 16.50 -12.46 8.17
N LEU A 61 17.79 -12.23 8.32
CA LEU A 61 18.48 -11.05 7.80
C LEU A 61 18.39 -10.98 6.28
N THR A 62 18.55 -12.12 5.60
CA THR A 62 18.40 -12.21 4.13
C THR A 62 16.98 -11.89 3.70
N GLN A 63 15.97 -12.36 4.43
CA GLN A 63 14.56 -12.02 4.15
C GLN A 63 14.25 -10.55 4.40
N LEU A 64 14.94 -9.91 5.34
CA LEU A 64 14.78 -8.49 5.61
C LEU A 64 15.54 -7.62 4.60
N ASP A 65 16.37 -8.20 3.74
CA ASP A 65 17.08 -7.47 2.70
C ASP A 65 16.13 -7.10 1.55
N LEU A 66 16.12 -5.83 1.22
CA LEU A 66 15.23 -5.24 0.21
C LEU A 66 16.00 -4.88 -1.06
N GLY A 67 17.33 -4.83 -1.01
CA GLY A 67 18.17 -4.25 -2.06
C GLY A 67 17.72 -2.83 -2.42
N ASP A 68 17.62 -2.55 -3.72
CA ASP A 68 17.19 -1.25 -4.26
C ASP A 68 15.67 -1.10 -4.40
N ALA A 69 14.90 -2.11 -4.00
CA ALA A 69 13.46 -2.09 -4.16
C ALA A 69 12.78 -1.15 -3.15
N ALA A 70 11.63 -0.58 -3.52
CA ALA A 70 10.81 0.15 -2.56
C ALA A 70 10.05 -0.81 -1.63
N LEU A 71 9.98 -0.46 -0.34
CA LEU A 71 9.36 -1.31 0.70
C LEU A 71 7.85 -1.34 0.52
N VAL A 72 7.23 -0.16 0.42
CA VAL A 72 5.79 0.04 0.31
C VAL A 72 5.48 0.57 -1.09
N PHE A 73 4.47 0.00 -1.75
CA PHE A 73 4.08 0.40 -3.10
C PHE A 73 2.59 0.70 -3.25
N GLY A 74 1.79 0.51 -2.20
CA GLY A 74 0.40 0.90 -2.22
C GLY A 74 -0.30 0.75 -0.88
N ARG A 75 -1.60 1.04 -0.89
CA ARG A 75 -2.51 0.87 0.24
C ARG A 75 -3.84 0.34 -0.25
N ILE A 76 -4.49 -0.51 0.53
CA ILE A 76 -5.89 -0.87 0.34
C ILE A 76 -6.70 -0.42 1.55
N ASP A 77 -7.90 0.07 1.29
CA ASP A 77 -8.88 0.38 2.30
C ASP A 77 -10.08 -0.55 2.09
N ARG A 78 -10.45 -1.28 3.13
CA ARG A 78 -11.56 -2.25 3.13
C ARG A 78 -12.65 -1.79 4.07
N PHE A 79 -13.89 -2.11 3.74
CA PHE A 79 -14.98 -1.99 4.69
C PHE A 79 -14.78 -2.98 5.83
N GLY A 80 -14.86 -2.50 7.06
CA GLY A 80 -14.77 -3.31 8.28
C GLY A 80 -16.05 -4.10 8.56
N GLU A 81 -16.06 -4.82 9.68
CA GLU A 81 -17.24 -5.58 10.12
C GLU A 81 -18.37 -4.65 10.60
N VAL A 82 -18.00 -3.49 11.16
CA VAL A 82 -18.95 -2.46 11.61
C VAL A 82 -19.28 -1.51 10.45
N GLU A 83 -20.56 -1.18 10.31
CA GLU A 83 -21.01 -0.25 9.27
C GLU A 83 -20.31 1.11 9.41
N GLY A 84 -19.61 1.53 8.34
CA GLY A 84 -18.85 2.78 8.30
C GLY A 84 -17.40 2.67 8.77
N GLU A 85 -16.95 1.51 9.26
CA GLU A 85 -15.56 1.26 9.59
C GLU A 85 -14.73 1.02 8.32
N ILE A 86 -13.52 1.59 8.28
CA ILE A 86 -12.55 1.40 7.20
C ILE A 86 -11.25 0.87 7.78
N GLU A 87 -10.87 -0.33 7.36
CA GLU A 87 -9.57 -0.92 7.67
C GLU A 87 -8.57 -0.57 6.57
N SER A 88 -7.45 0.05 6.93
CA SER A 88 -6.40 0.43 5.99
C SER A 88 -5.18 -0.47 6.12
N PHE A 89 -4.68 -1.00 5.00
CA PHE A 89 -3.50 -1.84 4.94
C PHE A 89 -2.51 -1.31 3.92
N HIS A 90 -1.32 -0.91 4.38
CA HIS A 90 -0.20 -0.59 3.51
C HIS A 90 0.45 -1.87 2.99
N ILE A 91 0.54 -1.99 1.67
CA ILE A 91 1.02 -3.20 0.99
C ILE A 91 2.45 -2.97 0.52
N GLY A 92 3.30 -3.94 0.82
CA GLY A 92 4.72 -3.87 0.54
C GLY A 92 5.37 -5.20 0.26
N ARG A 93 6.67 -5.16 0.00
CA ARG A 93 7.47 -6.33 -0.40
C ARG A 93 7.80 -7.27 0.75
N LEU A 94 7.83 -6.73 1.95
CA LEU A 94 8.16 -7.41 3.19
C LEU A 94 7.15 -7.03 4.26
N ALA A 95 6.75 -8.00 5.08
CA ALA A 95 6.00 -7.72 6.29
C ALA A 95 6.89 -7.00 7.31
N VAL A 96 6.43 -5.85 7.80
CA VAL A 96 7.11 -5.05 8.83
C VAL A 96 6.11 -4.76 9.94
N ALA A 97 6.54 -4.94 11.18
CA ALA A 97 5.77 -4.64 12.37
C ALA A 97 6.51 -3.63 13.23
N ASP A 98 5.77 -2.90 14.06
CA ASP A 98 6.35 -1.98 15.03
C ASP A 98 6.79 -2.68 16.33
N GLU A 99 7.23 -1.89 17.31
CA GLU A 99 7.67 -2.38 18.62
C GLU A 99 6.58 -3.11 19.43
N HIS A 100 5.31 -2.86 19.14
CA HIS A 100 4.18 -3.53 19.76
C HIS A 100 3.73 -4.77 18.98
N ARG A 101 4.42 -5.10 17.88
CA ARG A 101 4.10 -6.17 16.92
C ARG A 101 2.84 -5.88 16.11
N GLU A 102 2.44 -4.62 16.02
CA GLU A 102 1.36 -4.21 15.12
C GLU A 102 1.88 -4.13 13.68
N PRO A 103 1.14 -4.66 12.69
CA PRO A 103 1.58 -4.64 11.30
C PRO A 103 1.60 -3.22 10.75
N VAL A 104 2.78 -2.76 10.32
CA VAL A 104 2.98 -1.46 9.65
C VAL A 104 2.94 -1.62 8.13
N VAL A 105 3.46 -2.74 7.63
CA VAL A 105 3.44 -3.12 6.22
C VAL A 105 3.03 -4.57 6.10
N VAL A 106 2.07 -4.84 5.23
CA VAL A 106 1.61 -6.18 4.91
C VAL A 106 2.35 -6.69 3.67
N ASP A 107 2.83 -7.93 3.73
CA ASP A 107 3.45 -8.59 2.58
C ASP A 107 2.43 -8.77 1.44
N TRP A 108 2.82 -8.40 0.24
CA TRP A 108 2.01 -8.54 -0.97
C TRP A 108 1.54 -9.97 -1.27
N ARG A 109 2.23 -10.98 -0.73
CA ARG A 109 1.87 -12.39 -0.87
C ARG A 109 0.83 -12.84 0.15
N ALA A 110 0.54 -12.03 1.17
CA ALA A 110 -0.46 -12.37 2.16
C ALA A 110 -1.86 -12.37 1.53
N PRO A 111 -2.78 -13.29 1.91
CA PRO A 111 -4.14 -13.34 1.37
C PRO A 111 -4.91 -12.03 1.52
N VAL A 112 -4.67 -11.29 2.62
CA VAL A 112 -5.30 -9.98 2.87
C VAL A 112 -4.96 -8.93 1.80
N SER A 113 -3.81 -9.09 1.12
CA SER A 113 -3.32 -8.21 0.05
C SER A 113 -3.89 -8.56 -1.32
N GLU A 114 -4.55 -9.71 -1.48
CA GLU A 114 -5.10 -10.20 -2.75
C GLU A 114 -5.97 -9.16 -3.49
N PRO A 115 -6.88 -8.41 -2.82
CA PRO A 115 -7.69 -7.40 -3.48
C PRO A 115 -6.87 -6.32 -4.18
N PHE A 116 -5.66 -6.02 -3.71
CA PHE A 116 -4.77 -5.05 -4.36
C PHE A 116 -4.54 -5.41 -5.84
N TYR A 117 -4.42 -6.70 -6.16
CA TYR A 117 -4.15 -7.16 -7.52
C TYR A 117 -5.37 -7.63 -8.30
N ARG A 118 -6.37 -8.19 -7.60
CA ARG A 118 -7.50 -8.88 -8.24
C ARG A 118 -8.79 -8.10 -8.25
N ALA A 119 -8.95 -7.12 -7.36
CA ALA A 119 -10.20 -6.38 -7.29
C ALA A 119 -10.43 -5.57 -8.58
N THR A 120 -11.69 -5.56 -9.02
CA THR A 120 -12.18 -4.81 -10.17
C THR A 120 -13.44 -4.05 -9.78
N GLY A 121 -13.86 -3.06 -10.58
CA GLY A 121 -15.12 -2.37 -10.31
C GLY A 121 -16.36 -3.29 -10.27
N ARG A 122 -16.31 -4.47 -10.91
CA ARG A 122 -17.38 -5.47 -10.86
C ARG A 122 -17.28 -6.39 -9.64
N GLU A 123 -16.07 -6.69 -9.21
CA GLU A 123 -15.76 -7.56 -8.08
C GLU A 123 -14.77 -6.82 -7.18
N SER A 124 -15.30 -5.99 -6.27
CA SER A 124 -14.46 -5.11 -5.43
C SER A 124 -13.68 -5.85 -4.34
N MET A 125 -14.04 -7.10 -4.05
CA MET A 125 -13.44 -7.92 -2.99
C MET A 125 -13.42 -7.19 -1.63
N GLY A 126 -14.46 -6.39 -1.34
CA GLY A 126 -14.60 -5.64 -0.09
C GLY A 126 -13.79 -4.34 -0.01
N LEU A 127 -13.12 -3.93 -1.10
CA LEU A 127 -12.43 -2.65 -1.15
C LEU A 127 -13.41 -1.47 -1.17
N ALA A 128 -13.02 -0.42 -0.46
CA ALA A 128 -13.51 0.95 -0.61
C ALA A 128 -12.55 1.76 -1.50
N ARG A 129 -11.24 1.58 -1.33
CA ARG A 129 -10.19 2.26 -2.10
C ARG A 129 -8.98 1.37 -2.31
N ARG A 130 -8.36 1.49 -3.48
CA ARG A 130 -7.01 1.00 -3.79
C ARG A 130 -6.14 2.19 -4.18
N ARG A 131 -5.01 2.34 -3.50
CA ARG A 131 -4.06 3.42 -3.70
C ARG A 131 -2.73 2.87 -4.19
N HIS A 132 -2.26 3.36 -5.32
CA HIS A 132 -0.94 3.04 -5.87
C HIS A 132 0.05 4.17 -5.58
N PHE A 133 1.27 3.79 -5.20
CA PHE A 133 2.35 4.73 -4.92
C PHE A 133 3.40 4.71 -6.03
N ALA A 134 3.66 5.88 -6.61
CA ALA A 134 4.87 6.09 -7.41
C ALA A 134 6.01 6.40 -6.45
N VAL A 135 6.96 5.47 -6.30
CA VAL A 135 8.04 5.56 -5.29
C VAL A 135 9.42 5.41 -5.92
N ASN A 136 10.41 6.07 -5.32
CA ASN A 136 11.83 5.85 -5.58
C ASN A 136 12.54 5.62 -4.23
N GLY A 137 12.80 4.34 -3.92
CA GLY A 137 13.22 3.93 -2.57
C GLY A 137 12.18 4.36 -1.53
N GLN A 138 12.62 5.13 -0.54
CA GLN A 138 11.76 5.69 0.51
C GLN A 138 10.97 6.95 0.10
N LYS A 139 11.21 7.52 -1.08
CA LYS A 139 10.58 8.78 -1.51
C LYS A 139 9.29 8.52 -2.28
N LEU A 140 8.19 9.07 -1.79
CA LEU A 140 6.90 9.10 -2.46
C LEU A 140 6.84 10.25 -3.46
N LEU A 141 6.67 9.91 -4.74
CA LEU A 141 6.63 10.85 -5.86
C LEU A 141 5.20 11.18 -6.27
N GLY A 142 4.26 10.26 -6.05
CA GLY A 142 2.88 10.41 -6.48
C GLY A 142 1.97 9.34 -5.91
N ILE A 143 0.67 9.64 -5.93
CA ILE A 143 -0.40 8.79 -5.43
C ILE A 143 -1.48 8.71 -6.52
N GLU A 144 -1.95 7.50 -6.81
CA GLU A 144 -3.08 7.25 -7.70
C GLU A 144 -4.15 6.45 -6.96
N ASP A 145 -5.35 7.03 -6.86
CA ASP A 145 -6.49 6.44 -6.16
C ASP A 145 -7.51 5.84 -7.13
N GLU A 146 -7.94 4.62 -6.81
CA GLU A 146 -9.05 3.91 -7.43
C GLU A 146 -10.10 3.61 -6.36
N LEU A 147 -11.33 4.07 -6.60
CA LEU A 147 -12.43 3.98 -5.65
C LEU A 147 -13.39 2.86 -6.07
N PHE A 148 -13.96 2.17 -5.08
CA PHE A 148 -14.87 1.04 -5.25
C PHE A 148 -16.18 1.29 -4.47
N GLY A 149 -17.28 0.74 -4.98
CA GLY A 149 -18.60 0.83 -4.34
C GLY A 149 -19.66 1.52 -5.22
N GLU A 150 -20.87 1.68 -4.68
CA GLU A 150 -21.97 2.30 -5.43
C GLU A 150 -21.61 3.74 -5.85
N GLY A 151 -21.64 4.00 -7.16
CA GLY A 151 -21.34 5.31 -7.73
C GLY A 151 -19.86 5.58 -8.03
N HIS A 152 -18.94 4.71 -7.64
CA HIS A 152 -17.50 4.84 -7.86
C HIS A 152 -16.98 3.66 -8.68
N LEU A 153 -16.98 3.84 -10.00
CA LEU A 153 -16.38 2.91 -10.95
C LEU A 153 -15.25 3.62 -11.69
N GLY A 154 -14.11 3.83 -11.04
CA GLY A 154 -12.91 4.33 -11.72
C GLY A 154 -11.90 5.08 -10.85
N VAL A 155 -10.88 5.57 -11.54
CA VAL A 155 -9.81 6.44 -11.02
C VAL A 155 -10.38 7.82 -10.70
N GLY A 156 -10.15 8.34 -9.49
CA GLY A 156 -10.71 9.60 -9.04
C GLY A 156 -10.06 10.13 -7.76
N HIS A 157 -10.21 11.44 -7.50
CA HIS A 157 -9.78 12.07 -6.26
C HIS A 157 -10.86 11.93 -5.17
N ASP A 158 -10.42 11.76 -3.92
CA ASP A 158 -11.24 11.63 -2.72
C ASP A 158 -11.93 12.96 -2.34
N GLU A 159 -12.99 13.34 -3.07
CA GLU A 159 -13.83 14.48 -2.71
C GLU A 159 -15.11 14.07 -1.92
N GLY A 160 -15.19 12.87 -1.33
CA GLY A 160 -16.44 12.55 -0.65
C GLY A 160 -16.65 11.17 -0.02
N LEU A 161 -15.72 10.66 0.77
CA LEU A 161 -16.06 9.69 1.83
C LEU A 161 -16.56 10.40 3.11
N GLY A 162 -17.48 11.37 2.94
CA GLY A 162 -18.17 12.06 4.02
C GLY A 162 -19.66 11.73 3.96
N GLY A 163 -20.14 10.94 4.92
CA GLY A 163 -21.55 10.59 5.05
C GLY A 163 -22.46 11.83 5.04
N GLY A 164 -23.39 11.86 4.10
CA GLY A 164 -24.35 12.94 3.94
C GLY A 164 -25.49 12.51 3.03
N VAL A 165 -26.49 11.86 3.61
CA VAL A 165 -27.79 11.65 2.97
C VAL A 165 -28.45 13.02 2.77
N ALA A 166 -28.47 13.53 1.55
CA ALA A 166 -29.26 14.71 1.20
C ALA A 166 -29.83 14.61 -0.23
N SER A 167 -31.02 14.00 -0.28
CA SER A 167 -32.21 14.47 -1.01
C SER A 167 -32.07 15.00 -2.44
N GLY A 168 -32.55 14.16 -3.37
CA GLY A 168 -33.62 14.58 -4.28
C GLY A 168 -33.21 15.19 -5.62
N VAL A 169 -32.80 14.36 -6.58
CA VAL A 169 -33.13 14.57 -7.99
C VAL A 169 -33.44 13.21 -8.63
N GLU A 170 -34.72 12.98 -8.92
CA GLU A 170 -35.13 11.95 -9.89
C GLU A 170 -34.54 12.32 -11.26
N GLN A 171 -33.62 11.50 -11.75
CA GLN A 171 -33.44 11.35 -13.18
C GLN A 171 -33.02 9.92 -13.51
N THR A 172 -34.03 9.16 -13.89
CA THR A 172 -33.97 7.88 -14.56
C THR A 172 -33.18 8.02 -15.86
N ALA A 173 -31.90 7.62 -15.87
CA ALA A 173 -31.18 7.20 -17.06
C ALA A 173 -29.86 6.51 -16.66
N THR A 174 -29.81 5.19 -16.85
CA THR A 174 -28.60 4.39 -17.14
C THR A 174 -27.36 4.63 -16.26
N GLY A 175 -27.20 3.76 -15.26
CA GLY A 175 -26.05 3.70 -14.36
C GLY A 175 -24.72 3.37 -15.04
N LEU A 176 -24.05 4.40 -15.55
CA LEU A 176 -22.61 4.42 -15.78
C LEU A 176 -22.05 5.78 -15.34
N ARG A 177 -21.75 5.91 -14.05
CA ARG A 177 -21.06 7.09 -13.48
C ARG A 177 -19.53 7.04 -13.62
N GLY A 178 -19.00 6.27 -14.58
CA GLY A 178 -17.61 6.42 -15.07
C GLY A 178 -17.46 7.58 -16.08
N TYR A 179 -18.59 8.18 -16.50
CA TYR A 179 -18.60 9.34 -17.39
C TYR A 179 -18.15 10.65 -16.72
N SER A 180 -18.08 10.75 -15.39
CA SER A 180 -17.64 11.99 -14.72
C SER A 180 -16.15 12.26 -14.94
N THR A 181 -15.30 11.23 -14.93
CA THR A 181 -13.85 11.36 -15.22
C THR A 181 -13.63 11.69 -16.70
N LEU A 182 -14.39 11.06 -17.60
CA LEU A 182 -14.38 11.37 -19.03
C LEU A 182 -14.88 12.79 -19.31
N LEU A 183 -15.96 13.24 -18.66
CA LEU A 183 -16.50 14.60 -18.78
C LEU A 183 -15.54 15.64 -18.20
N THR A 184 -14.82 15.32 -17.12
CA THR A 184 -13.79 16.19 -16.55
C THR A 184 -12.59 16.32 -17.51
N ALA A 185 -12.20 15.23 -18.19
CA ALA A 185 -11.19 15.25 -19.24
C ALA A 185 -11.66 16.03 -20.49
N LEU A 186 -12.92 15.86 -20.92
CA LEU A 186 -13.53 16.61 -22.03
C LEU A 186 -13.69 18.11 -21.71
N ALA A 187 -14.03 18.46 -20.47
CA ALA A 187 -14.11 19.84 -20.02
C ALA A 187 -12.72 20.51 -20.03
N ARG A 188 -11.66 19.78 -19.63
CA ARG A 188 -10.25 20.21 -19.80
C ARG A 188 -9.86 20.39 -21.27
N GLY A 189 -10.39 19.57 -22.18
CA GLY A 189 -10.18 19.72 -23.62
C GLY A 189 -10.76 21.01 -24.22
N ARG A 190 -11.78 21.61 -23.59
CA ARG A 190 -12.38 22.89 -24.06
C ARG A 190 -11.58 24.14 -23.68
N THR A 191 -10.59 24.03 -22.79
CA THR A 191 -9.73 25.16 -22.38
C THR A 191 -8.47 25.35 -23.23
N GLY A 192 -8.39 24.72 -24.41
CA GLY A 192 -7.47 25.17 -25.48
C GLY A 192 -5.99 24.83 -25.30
N GLN A 193 -5.64 23.74 -24.61
CA GLN A 193 -4.30 23.15 -24.74
C GLN A 193 -4.43 21.73 -25.30
N LEU A 194 -4.14 21.63 -26.60
CA LEU A 194 -4.19 20.42 -27.42
C LEU A 194 -2.77 20.10 -27.88
N GLY A 195 -2.38 18.84 -27.73
CA GLY A 195 -1.13 18.25 -28.22
C GLY A 195 -0.73 17.14 -27.25
N ASP A 196 -0.75 15.85 -27.57
CA ASP A 196 -0.81 15.17 -28.85
C ASP A 196 -1.32 13.76 -28.55
N ILE A 197 -2.39 13.32 -29.23
CA ILE A 197 -2.87 11.93 -29.20
C ILE A 197 -2.64 11.42 -30.61
N VAL A 198 -1.60 10.62 -30.81
CA VAL A 198 -1.47 9.75 -31.98
C VAL A 198 -0.91 8.39 -31.55
N ALA A 199 -1.83 7.44 -31.63
CA ALA A 199 -1.71 6.11 -32.22
C ALA A 199 -0.64 5.11 -31.75
N THR A 200 -1.15 3.90 -31.51
CA THR A 200 -0.74 2.60 -32.08
C THR A 200 -0.49 1.59 -30.96
N ILE A 201 -1.32 0.56 -30.89
CA ILE A 201 -0.94 -0.86 -30.98
C ILE A 201 -2.24 -1.68 -31.07
N GLN A 202 -2.21 -2.65 -31.98
CA GLN A 202 -3.29 -3.54 -32.42
C GLN A 202 -3.70 -4.56 -31.35
#